data_AF-A0A1I0I5E0-F1
#
_entry.id   AF-A0A1I0I5E0-F1
#
_cell.length_a   1.000
_cell.length_b   1.000
_cell.length_c   1.000
_cell.angle_alpha   90.00
_cell.angle_beta   90.00
_cell.angle_gamma   90.00
#
_symmetry.space_group_name_H-M   'P 1'
#
loop_
_entity.id
_entity.type
_entity.pdbx_description
1 polymer ?
#
loop_
_entity_poly.entity_id
_entity_poly.type
_entity_poly.pdbx_seq_one_letter_code
_entity_poly.pdbx_strand_id
1 'polypeptide(L)'
;MKRTRLVRAMGISLIAGSMAFGLSAQAAQGLYSADELMDADVYDSNGEEIGEVEDILMSDDMSVHSLVIKTGDVLGLGGRDVVAERGSFTVRLEQDDKDDDEFDDQDYEVHMASTKDEVKSLPEYDESWWNQTRQGLRQAWENTKETSRSAWEDTKQATSSAWHNVKEGAEKMSDRAEDAVDN
;
A
#
# COMPACT_ATOMS: atom_id res chain seq x y z
N MET A 1 8.88 -38.41 42.64
CA MET A 1 9.72 -37.25 42.24
C MET A 1 10.30 -37.51 40.86
N LYS A 2 10.52 -36.43 40.09
CA LYS A 2 11.12 -36.30 38.75
C LYS A 2 10.15 -36.38 37.56
N ARG A 3 9.73 -35.17 37.16
CA ARG A 3 9.16 -34.80 35.86
C ARG A 3 10.30 -34.77 34.83
N THR A 4 10.12 -35.34 33.66
CA THR A 4 10.96 -35.03 32.49
C THR A 4 10.04 -34.70 31.33
N ARG A 5 10.09 -33.43 30.91
CA ARG A 5 9.33 -32.92 29.77
C ARG A 5 10.06 -33.30 28.49
N LEU A 6 9.28 -33.79 27.52
CA LEU A 6 9.61 -33.83 26.10
C LEU A 6 9.86 -32.40 25.60
N VAL A 7 10.96 -32.19 24.89
CA VAL A 7 11.05 -31.10 23.90
C VAL A 7 11.33 -31.77 22.56
N ARG A 8 10.28 -31.82 21.74
CA ARG A 8 10.34 -32.17 20.33
C ARG A 8 11.00 -31.00 19.61
N ALA A 9 12.27 -31.16 19.24
CA ALA A 9 12.92 -30.25 18.30
C ALA A 9 12.23 -30.41 16.93
N MET A 10 11.48 -29.40 16.49
CA MET A 10 11.24 -29.18 15.07
C MET A 10 12.24 -28.12 14.62
N GLY A 11 13.36 -28.58 14.06
CA GLY A 11 14.26 -27.71 13.32
C GLY A 11 13.59 -27.34 12.01
N ILE A 12 13.44 -26.04 11.75
CA ILE A 12 13.08 -25.54 10.42
C ILE A 12 14.37 -25.61 9.60
N SER A 13 14.48 -26.62 8.74
CA SER A 13 15.51 -26.65 7.71
C SER A 13 15.28 -25.47 6.76
N LEU A 14 16.23 -24.55 6.73
CA LEU A 14 16.45 -23.61 5.62
C LEU A 14 16.68 -24.44 4.36
N ILE A 15 15.63 -24.64 3.55
CA ILE A 15 15.83 -25.04 2.17
C ILE A 15 16.26 -23.79 1.43
N ALA A 16 17.59 -23.68 1.27
CA ALA A 16 18.22 -23.00 0.16
C ALA A 16 17.68 -23.64 -1.14
N GLY A 17 16.56 -23.13 -1.62
CA GLY A 17 16.05 -23.37 -2.95
C GLY A 17 16.19 -22.06 -3.70
N SER A 18 17.04 -22.06 -4.72
CA SER A 18 17.13 -21.02 -5.73
C SER A 18 15.75 -20.71 -6.32
N MET A 19 15.02 -19.77 -5.72
CA MET A 19 14.03 -19.02 -6.48
C MET A 19 14.82 -18.02 -7.32
N ALA A 20 15.17 -18.46 -8.53
CA ALA A 20 15.00 -17.53 -9.64
C ALA A 20 13.53 -17.09 -9.54
N PHE A 21 13.29 -15.94 -8.92
CA PHE A 21 12.06 -15.20 -9.18
C PHE A 21 12.08 -14.97 -10.68
N GLY A 22 11.44 -15.87 -11.42
CA GLY A 22 10.93 -15.49 -12.72
C GLY A 22 10.10 -14.26 -12.43
N LEU A 23 10.57 -13.11 -12.93
CA LEU A 23 9.70 -11.98 -13.19
C LEU A 23 8.67 -12.49 -14.21
N SER A 24 7.69 -13.25 -13.73
CA SER A 24 6.43 -13.27 -14.42
C SER A 24 5.95 -11.84 -14.26
N ALA A 25 5.96 -11.11 -15.38
CA ALA A 25 5.49 -9.74 -15.50
C ALA A 25 3.97 -9.67 -15.25
N GLN A 26 3.50 -10.21 -14.12
CA GLN A 26 2.19 -9.90 -13.58
C GLN A 26 2.29 -8.49 -13.02
N ALA A 27 2.03 -7.56 -13.94
CA ALA A 27 1.93 -6.11 -13.80
C ALA A 27 3.11 -5.49 -13.05
N ALA A 28 3.91 -4.68 -13.75
CA ALA A 28 4.53 -3.55 -13.07
C ALA A 28 3.38 -2.85 -12.34
N GLN A 29 3.31 -3.00 -11.00
CA GLN A 29 2.42 -2.19 -10.21
C GLN A 29 2.91 -0.76 -10.44
N GLY A 30 2.02 0.10 -10.96
CA GLY A 30 2.39 1.44 -11.38
C GLY A 30 3.12 2.20 -10.27
N LEU A 31 3.92 3.17 -10.68
CA LEU A 31 4.37 4.20 -9.75
C LEU A 31 3.27 5.24 -9.67
N TYR A 32 2.83 5.57 -8.46
CA TYR A 32 1.77 6.54 -8.23
C TYR A 32 2.32 7.69 -7.38
N SER A 33 2.08 8.92 -7.80
CA SER A 33 2.28 10.10 -6.98
C SER A 33 1.28 10.08 -5.82
N ALA A 34 1.74 10.37 -4.61
CA ALA A 34 0.84 10.52 -3.48
C ALA A 34 0.01 11.80 -3.60
N ASP A 35 0.54 12.82 -4.28
CA ASP A 35 -0.10 14.12 -4.48
C ASP A 35 -1.31 13.97 -5.42
N GLU A 36 -1.13 13.38 -6.60
CA GLU A 36 -2.23 13.07 -7.54
C GLU A 36 -3.19 11.99 -7.01
N LEU A 37 -2.76 11.15 -6.05
CA LEU A 37 -3.67 10.19 -5.44
C LEU A 37 -4.56 10.86 -4.38
N MET A 38 -4.12 11.97 -3.80
CA MET A 38 -5.01 12.85 -3.05
C MET A 38 -5.92 13.57 -4.03
N ASP A 39 -7.16 13.85 -3.61
CA ASP A 39 -8.21 14.44 -4.44
C ASP A 39 -8.64 13.58 -5.66
N ALA A 40 -8.06 12.39 -5.85
CA ALA A 40 -8.46 11.45 -6.88
C ALA A 40 -9.93 11.02 -6.74
N ASP A 41 -10.65 10.96 -7.87
CA ASP A 41 -12.04 10.53 -7.91
C ASP A 41 -12.17 9.04 -7.57
N VAL A 42 -13.17 8.74 -6.76
CA VAL A 42 -13.47 7.38 -6.29
C VAL A 42 -14.78 6.91 -6.91
N TYR A 43 -14.72 5.76 -7.57
CA TYR A 43 -15.84 5.10 -8.22
C TYR A 43 -16.19 3.78 -7.53
N ASP A 44 -17.47 3.45 -7.48
CA ASP A 44 -17.93 2.15 -7.01
C ASP A 44 -17.80 1.04 -8.08
N SER A 45 -18.17 -0.19 -7.71
CA SER A 45 -18.12 -1.33 -8.64
C SER A 45 -19.02 -1.20 -9.89
N ASN A 46 -19.98 -0.27 -9.89
CA ASN A 46 -20.87 0.02 -11.02
C ASN A 46 -20.35 1.17 -11.90
N GLY A 47 -19.22 1.80 -11.51
CA GLY A 47 -18.67 2.99 -12.17
C GLY A 47 -19.39 4.27 -11.78
N GLU A 48 -20.12 4.29 -10.67
CA GLU A 48 -20.71 5.52 -10.14
C GLU A 48 -19.70 6.22 -9.23
N GLU A 49 -19.49 7.52 -9.42
CA GLU A 49 -18.69 8.35 -8.53
C GLU A 49 -19.34 8.42 -7.14
N ILE A 50 -18.53 8.21 -6.11
CA ILE A 50 -18.96 8.14 -4.71
C ILE A 50 -18.25 9.17 -3.82
N GLY A 51 -17.15 9.75 -4.26
CA GLY A 51 -16.39 10.72 -3.50
C GLY A 51 -14.97 10.88 -4.02
N GLU A 52 -14.13 11.46 -3.18
CA GLU A 52 -12.74 11.83 -3.47
C GLU A 52 -11.81 11.29 -2.37
N VAL A 53 -10.54 11.04 -2.69
CA VAL A 53 -9.54 10.64 -1.70
C VAL A 53 -9.12 11.84 -0.86
N GLU A 54 -9.36 11.80 0.45
CA GLU A 54 -9.00 12.88 1.37
C GLU A 54 -7.64 12.63 2.07
N ASP A 55 -7.32 11.37 2.37
CA ASP A 55 -6.08 11.03 3.09
C ASP A 55 -5.59 9.60 2.77
N ILE A 56 -4.30 9.38 2.92
CA ILE A 56 -3.63 8.09 2.71
C ILE A 56 -3.04 7.65 4.05
N LEU A 57 -3.64 6.63 4.65
CA LEU A 57 -3.15 6.09 5.92
C LEU A 57 -2.08 5.03 5.65
N MET A 58 -0.90 5.25 6.22
CA MET A 58 0.26 4.38 6.03
C MET A 58 0.59 3.60 7.31
N SER A 59 1.14 2.40 7.12
CA SER A 59 1.68 1.55 8.18
C SER A 59 3.11 1.97 8.55
N ASP A 60 3.65 1.44 9.67
CA ASP A 60 5.02 1.77 10.16
C ASP A 60 6.14 1.36 9.18
N ASP A 61 5.85 0.45 8.25
CA ASP A 61 6.74 0.02 7.17
C ASP A 61 6.68 0.91 5.92
N MET A 62 5.95 2.03 6.00
CA MET A 62 5.67 2.95 4.89
C MET A 62 4.85 2.32 3.75
N SER A 63 4.12 1.22 4.01
CA SER A 63 3.14 0.70 3.05
C SER A 63 1.76 1.32 3.27
N VAL A 64 0.99 1.49 2.19
CA VAL A 64 -0.41 1.95 2.26
C VAL A 64 -1.23 0.93 3.06
N HIS A 65 -1.89 1.39 4.12
CA HIS A 65 -2.82 0.61 4.93
C HIS A 65 -4.25 0.76 4.41
N SER A 66 -4.68 2.01 4.18
CA SER A 66 -6.04 2.35 3.79
C SER A 66 -6.11 3.74 3.16
N LEU A 67 -7.13 3.99 2.35
CA LEU A 67 -7.51 5.33 1.89
C LEU A 67 -8.66 5.85 2.74
N VAL A 68 -8.65 7.15 3.02
CA VAL A 68 -9.79 7.89 3.55
C VAL A 68 -10.50 8.51 2.37
N ILE A 69 -11.79 8.21 2.24
CA ILE A 69 -12.61 8.66 1.12
C ILE A 69 -13.65 9.62 1.68
N LYS A 70 -13.62 10.86 1.22
CA LYS A 70 -14.65 11.83 1.53
C LYS A 70 -15.84 11.59 0.62
N THR A 71 -16.90 11.04 1.22
CA THR A 71 -18.11 10.70 0.48
C THR A 71 -18.84 11.96 0.03
N GLY A 72 -19.20 12.06 -1.24
CA GLY A 72 -19.99 13.19 -1.74
C GLY A 72 -21.39 13.24 -1.12
N ASP A 73 -22.06 14.40 -1.24
CA ASP A 73 -23.47 14.59 -0.84
C ASP A 73 -24.42 13.57 -1.50
N VAL A 74 -24.00 13.02 -2.64
CA VAL A 74 -24.66 12.02 -3.48
C VAL A 74 -24.90 10.68 -2.75
N LEU A 75 -24.21 10.43 -1.63
CA LEU A 75 -24.45 9.28 -0.77
C LEU A 75 -25.54 9.51 0.28
N GLY A 76 -26.04 10.74 0.43
CA GLY A 76 -27.02 11.11 1.46
C GLY A 76 -26.45 11.09 2.88
N LEU A 77 -25.12 11.08 2.99
CA LEU A 77 -24.36 11.00 4.23
C LEU A 77 -23.81 12.37 4.69
N GLY A 78 -24.03 13.42 3.90
CA GLY A 78 -23.64 14.79 4.24
C GLY A 78 -22.12 15.02 4.30
N GLY A 79 -21.35 14.40 3.41
CA GLY A 79 -19.92 14.67 3.34
C GLY A 79 -19.09 13.95 4.40
N ARG A 80 -19.34 12.66 4.68
CA ARG A 80 -18.58 11.94 5.72
C ARG A 80 -17.36 11.23 5.17
N ASP A 81 -16.34 11.08 5.99
CA ASP A 81 -15.11 10.41 5.62
C ASP A 81 -15.20 8.93 5.99
N VAL A 82 -14.95 8.03 5.03
CA VAL A 82 -14.99 6.58 5.24
C VAL A 82 -13.63 5.95 4.98
N VAL A 83 -13.33 4.86 5.68
CA VAL A 83 -12.04 4.17 5.54
C VAL A 83 -12.16 2.95 4.64
N ALA A 84 -11.40 2.94 3.55
CA ALA A 84 -11.25 1.81 2.64
C ALA A 84 -9.89 1.12 2.84
N GLU A 85 -9.90 -0.13 3.30
CA GLU A 85 -8.67 -0.89 3.55
C GLU A 85 -8.00 -1.35 2.25
N ARG A 86 -6.67 -1.46 2.26
CA ARG A 86 -5.91 -1.99 1.11
C ARG A 86 -6.48 -3.34 0.68
N GLY A 87 -6.80 -3.45 -0.60
CA GLY A 87 -7.41 -4.65 -1.20
C GLY A 87 -8.92 -4.53 -1.42
N SER A 88 -9.58 -3.51 -0.88
CA SER A 88 -10.97 -3.16 -1.23
C SER A 88 -11.07 -2.20 -2.43
N PHE A 89 -9.93 -1.71 -2.94
CA PHE A 89 -9.85 -0.77 -4.05
C PHE A 89 -8.68 -1.07 -4.98
N THR A 90 -8.71 -0.49 -6.18
CA THR A 90 -7.63 -0.50 -7.17
C THR A 90 -7.46 0.89 -7.74
N VAL A 91 -6.21 1.34 -7.91
CA VAL A 91 -5.90 2.63 -8.56
C VAL A 91 -5.63 2.39 -10.04
N ARG A 92 -6.20 3.24 -10.90
CA ARG A 92 -5.96 3.25 -12.34
C ARG A 92 -5.47 4.64 -12.74
N LEU A 93 -4.63 4.67 -13.77
CA LEU A 93 -4.38 5.89 -14.52
C LEU A 93 -5.62 6.18 -15.35
N GLU A 94 -6.11 7.41 -15.32
CA GLU A 94 -7.05 7.87 -16.33
C GLU A 94 -6.34 7.73 -17.69
N GLN A 95 -6.93 6.93 -18.58
CA GLN A 95 -6.42 6.80 -19.95
C GLN A 95 -7.02 7.94 -20.76
N ASP A 96 -6.45 9.12 -20.62
CA ASP A 96 -6.76 10.18 -21.57
C ASP A 96 -6.05 9.83 -22.89
N ASP A 97 -6.81 9.69 -23.98
CA ASP A 97 -6.31 9.40 -25.35
C ASP A 97 -5.52 10.60 -25.93
N LYS A 98 -4.87 11.40 -25.08
CA LYS A 98 -4.09 12.56 -25.48
C LYS A 98 -2.63 12.14 -25.58
N ASP A 99 -2.07 12.32 -26.77
CA ASP A 99 -0.68 12.02 -27.12
C ASP A 99 0.33 13.00 -26.47
N ASP A 100 0.04 13.53 -25.27
CA ASP A 100 0.93 14.34 -24.47
C ASP A 100 1.49 13.52 -23.30
N ASP A 101 2.65 12.89 -23.54
CA ASP A 101 3.49 12.24 -22.53
C ASP A 101 4.11 13.26 -21.53
N GLU A 102 3.34 14.28 -21.10
CA GLU A 102 3.76 15.25 -20.10
C GLU A 102 3.54 14.62 -18.71
N PHE A 103 4.61 14.54 -17.92
CA PHE A 103 4.64 13.83 -16.63
C PHE A 103 3.68 14.43 -15.58
N ASP A 104 3.22 15.66 -15.78
CA ASP A 104 2.54 16.49 -14.78
C ASP A 104 1.00 16.41 -14.83
N ASP A 105 0.41 15.67 -15.77
CA ASP A 105 -1.07 15.63 -15.97
C ASP A 105 -1.66 14.21 -15.79
N GLN A 106 -1.01 13.32 -15.04
CA GLN A 106 -1.52 11.96 -14.81
C GLN A 106 -2.60 11.94 -13.72
N ASP A 107 -3.85 12.06 -14.13
CA ASP A 107 -4.99 11.88 -13.24
C ASP A 107 -5.15 10.40 -12.82
N TYR A 108 -5.39 10.17 -11.53
CA TYR A 108 -5.65 8.84 -10.98
C TYR A 108 -7.13 8.67 -10.64
N GLU A 109 -7.64 7.47 -10.89
CA GLU A 109 -8.97 7.05 -10.45
C GLU A 109 -8.86 5.89 -9.47
N VAL A 110 -9.64 5.96 -8.39
CA VAL A 110 -9.76 4.86 -7.42
C VAL A 110 -11.06 4.10 -7.65
N HIS A 111 -10.94 2.81 -7.92
CA HIS A 111 -12.08 1.93 -8.16
C HIS A 111 -12.29 0.99 -6.98
N MET A 112 -13.43 1.10 -6.31
CA MET A 112 -13.83 0.22 -5.23
C MET A 112 -14.32 -1.14 -5.77
N ALA A 113 -14.01 -2.21 -5.06
CA ALA A 113 -14.58 -3.54 -5.34
C ALA A 113 -16.03 -3.67 -4.87
N SER A 114 -16.48 -2.75 -4.02
CA SER A 114 -17.80 -2.74 -3.39
C SER A 114 -18.76 -1.76 -4.06
N THR A 115 -20.05 -1.98 -3.85
CA THR A 115 -21.09 -1.07 -4.32
C THR A 115 -21.19 0.16 -3.42
N LYS A 116 -21.77 1.24 -3.96
CA LYS A 116 -22.13 2.46 -3.23
C LYS A 116 -22.78 2.22 -1.86
N ASP A 117 -23.72 1.29 -1.75
CA ASP A 117 -24.43 1.02 -0.49
C ASP A 117 -23.55 0.26 0.53
N GLU A 118 -22.64 -0.57 0.06
CA GLU A 118 -21.64 -1.23 0.91
C GLU A 118 -20.62 -0.22 1.44
N VAL A 119 -20.22 0.77 0.62
CA VAL A 119 -19.31 1.86 1.04
C VAL A 119 -19.90 2.66 2.21
N LYS A 120 -21.21 2.89 2.25
CA LYS A 120 -21.88 3.57 3.39
C LYS A 120 -21.71 2.83 4.72
N SER A 121 -21.50 1.51 4.65
CA SER A 121 -21.34 0.64 5.81
C SER A 121 -19.89 0.55 6.28
N LEU A 122 -18.94 1.15 5.55
CA LEU A 122 -17.55 1.23 5.98
C LEU A 122 -17.41 2.07 7.25
N PRO A 123 -16.37 1.82 8.05
CA PRO A 123 -16.07 2.62 9.23
C PRO A 123 -15.90 4.09 8.86
N GLU A 124 -16.43 4.98 9.70
CA GLU A 124 -16.15 6.40 9.59
C GLU A 124 -14.70 6.67 10.01
N TYR A 125 -14.05 7.57 9.28
CA TYR A 125 -12.81 8.16 9.71
C TYR A 125 -13.11 9.28 10.73
N ASP A 126 -12.94 8.98 12.00
CA ASP A 126 -13.06 9.96 13.09
C ASP A 126 -11.92 9.80 14.12
N GLU A 127 -11.82 10.75 15.06
CA GLU A 127 -10.79 10.71 16.10
C GLU A 127 -10.85 9.43 16.97
N SER A 128 -12.05 8.88 17.19
CA SER A 128 -12.23 7.65 17.96
C SER A 128 -11.70 6.44 17.21
N TRP A 129 -12.04 6.30 15.94
CA TRP A 129 -11.55 5.28 15.04
C TRP A 129 -10.02 5.37 14.91
N TRP A 130 -9.48 6.57 14.68
CA TRP A 130 -8.04 6.79 14.58
C TRP A 130 -7.30 6.33 15.84
N ASN A 131 -7.79 6.74 17.02
CA ASN A 131 -7.17 6.38 18.28
C ASN A 131 -7.25 4.87 18.54
N GLN A 132 -8.37 4.23 18.23
CA GLN A 132 -8.54 2.78 18.39
C GLN A 132 -7.63 1.99 17.44
N THR A 133 -7.64 2.32 16.15
CA THR A 133 -6.81 1.66 15.13
C THR A 133 -5.33 1.83 15.45
N ARG A 134 -4.89 3.05 15.78
CA ARG A 134 -3.50 3.33 16.17
C ARG A 134 -3.09 2.56 17.42
N GLN A 135 -3.94 2.49 18.45
CA GLN A 135 -3.64 1.72 19.65
C GLN A 135 -3.55 0.22 19.38
N GLY A 136 -4.48 -0.33 18.58
CA GLY A 136 -4.48 -1.73 18.18
C GLY A 136 -3.20 -2.10 17.42
N LEU A 137 -2.81 -1.28 16.44
CA LEU A 137 -1.56 -1.46 15.68
C LEU A 137 -0.32 -1.38 16.59
N ARG A 138 -0.28 -0.43 17.53
CA ARG A 138 0.83 -0.31 18.50
C ARG A 138 0.95 -1.50 19.43
N GLN A 139 -0.16 -2.03 19.93
CA GLN A 139 -0.13 -3.23 20.78
C GLN A 139 0.34 -4.45 19.99
N ALA A 140 -0.15 -4.63 18.76
CA ALA A 140 0.29 -5.70 17.87
C ALA A 140 1.81 -5.62 17.59
N TRP A 141 2.30 -4.40 17.37
CA TRP A 141 3.72 -4.11 17.20
C TRP A 141 4.56 -4.44 18.43
N GLU A 142 4.13 -4.00 19.61
CA GLU A 142 4.84 -4.22 20.88
C GLU A 142 4.92 -5.71 21.23
N ASN A 143 3.81 -6.45 21.05
CA ASN A 143 3.77 -7.90 21.26
C ASN A 143 4.73 -8.65 20.31
N THR A 144 4.81 -8.20 19.06
CA THR A 144 5.73 -8.77 18.06
C THR A 144 7.19 -8.47 18.41
N LYS A 145 7.48 -7.23 18.84
CA LYS A 145 8.82 -6.82 19.29
C LYS A 145 9.28 -7.59 20.53
N GLU A 146 8.38 -7.88 21.47
CA GLU A 146 8.71 -8.66 22.67
C GLU A 146 9.06 -10.11 22.34
N THR A 147 8.31 -10.72 21.43
CA THR A 147 8.45 -12.14 21.06
C THR A 147 9.58 -12.41 20.06
N SER A 148 9.88 -11.45 19.18
CA SER A 148 10.72 -11.67 17.98
C SER A 148 11.73 -10.54 17.72
N ARG A 149 12.48 -10.10 18.75
CA ARG A 149 13.42 -8.97 18.70
C ARG A 149 14.40 -8.98 17.50
N SER A 150 14.90 -10.14 17.06
CA SER A 150 15.88 -10.23 15.96
C SER A 150 15.24 -10.17 14.57
N ALA A 151 14.10 -10.84 14.36
CA ALA A 151 13.44 -10.85 13.05
C ALA A 151 12.89 -9.46 12.64
N TRP A 152 12.53 -8.64 13.62
CA TRP A 152 11.97 -7.31 13.37
C TRP A 152 13.02 -6.25 12.97
N GLU A 153 14.24 -6.33 13.54
CA GLU A 153 15.36 -5.47 13.12
C GLU A 153 15.84 -5.85 11.71
N ASP A 154 15.89 -7.15 11.42
CA ASP A 154 16.30 -7.67 10.11
C ASP A 154 15.34 -7.25 9.00
N THR A 155 14.02 -7.29 9.21
CA THR A 155 13.03 -6.84 8.19
C THR A 155 13.11 -5.33 7.93
N LYS A 156 13.24 -4.50 8.96
CA LYS A 156 13.39 -3.03 8.77
C LYS A 156 14.68 -2.69 8.01
N GLN A 157 15.78 -3.35 8.35
CA GLN A 157 17.06 -3.15 7.66
C GLN A 157 17.02 -3.68 6.22
N ALA A 158 16.39 -4.83 6.00
CA ALA A 158 16.23 -5.43 4.68
C ALA A 158 15.45 -4.50 3.73
N THR A 159 14.31 -3.93 4.16
CA THR A 159 13.53 -2.98 3.34
C THR A 159 14.34 -1.74 2.98
N SER A 160 15.03 -1.12 3.94
CA SER A 160 15.88 0.05 3.67
C SER A 160 17.03 -0.29 2.70
N SER A 161 17.66 -1.45 2.84
CA SER A 161 18.72 -1.90 1.92
C SER A 161 18.21 -2.26 0.52
N ALA A 162 16.98 -2.74 0.38
CA ALA A 162 16.35 -3.03 -0.91
C ALA A 162 16.12 -1.73 -1.72
N TRP A 163 15.67 -0.64 -1.06
CA TRP A 163 15.49 0.67 -1.70
C TRP A 163 16.81 1.28 -2.22
N HIS A 164 17.92 1.12 -1.50
CA HIS A 164 19.24 1.60 -1.96
C HIS A 164 19.73 0.92 -3.24
N ASN A 165 19.50 -0.39 -3.37
CA ASN A 165 19.94 -1.13 -4.57
C ASN A 165 19.13 -0.77 -5.81
N VAL A 166 17.84 -0.42 -5.65
CA VAL A 166 16.99 0.05 -6.76
C VAL A 166 17.46 1.42 -7.24
N LYS A 167 17.79 2.35 -6.32
CA LYS A 167 18.29 3.68 -6.66
C LYS A 167 19.64 3.64 -7.37
N GLU A 168 20.60 2.85 -6.87
CA GLU A 168 21.90 2.70 -7.54
C GLU A 168 21.79 2.01 -8.91
N GLY A 169 20.79 1.14 -9.10
CA GLY A 169 20.49 0.55 -10.40
C GLY A 169 19.96 1.58 -11.39
N ALA A 170 19.07 2.47 -10.94
CA ALA A 170 18.50 3.53 -11.75
C ALA A 170 19.53 4.62 -12.13
N GLU A 171 20.40 5.04 -11.19
CA GLU A 171 21.48 6.02 -11.45
C GLU A 171 22.46 5.50 -12.52
N LYS A 172 22.89 4.24 -12.42
CA LYS A 172 23.77 3.58 -13.43
C LYS A 172 23.11 3.40 -14.81
N MET A 173 21.79 3.50 -14.89
CA MET A 173 21.03 3.45 -16.14
C MET A 173 20.83 4.84 -16.72
N SER A 174 20.62 5.86 -15.87
CA SER A 174 20.56 7.28 -16.27
C SER A 174 21.87 7.73 -16.88
N ASP A 175 23.01 7.42 -16.24
CA ASP A 175 24.35 7.80 -16.75
C ASP A 175 24.65 7.15 -18.12
N ARG A 176 24.14 5.93 -18.36
CA ARG A 176 24.29 5.25 -19.66
C ARG A 176 23.35 5.77 -20.74
N ALA A 177 22.21 6.34 -20.36
CA ALA A 177 21.29 6.98 -21.30
C ALA A 177 21.87 8.32 -21.77
N GLU A 178 22.48 9.11 -20.87
CA GLU A 178 23.16 10.37 -21.23
C GLU A 178 24.35 10.16 -22.17
N ASP A 179 25.20 9.15 -21.91
CA ASP A 179 26.35 8.80 -22.79
C ASP A 179 25.93 8.31 -24.20
N ALA A 180 24.67 7.85 -24.37
CA ALA A 180 24.16 7.34 -25.64
C ALA A 180 23.43 8.40 -26.49
N VAL A 181 23.05 9.54 -25.89
CA VAL A 181 22.36 10.65 -26.58
C VAL A 181 23.37 11.67 -27.13
N ASP A 182 24.60 11.69 -26.61
CA ASP A 182 25.68 12.60 -27.00
C ASP A 182 26.67 12.05 -28.07
N ASN A 183 26.31 10.99 -28.81
CA ASN A 183 27.13 10.43 -29.91
C ASN A 183 26.40 10.25 -31.24
#